data_AF-A0A2E9NTY8-F1
#
_entry.id   AF-A0A2E9NTY8-F1
#
_cell.length_a   1.000
_cell.length_b   1.000
_cell.length_c   1.000
_cell.angle_alpha   90.00
_cell.angle_beta   90.00
_cell.angle_gamma   90.00
#
_symmetry.space_group_name_H-M   'P 1'
#
loop_
_entity.id
_entity.type
_entity.pdbx_description
1 polymer ?
#
loop_
_entity_poly.entity_id
_entity_poly.type
_entity_poly.pdbx_seq_one_letter_code
_entity_poly.pdbx_strand_id
1 'polypeptide(L)'
;MKIVIKVLVALVVLVASSGGIYVYLESDAVDPLRLLGSSYWGDFCSLSPTGFLICKNTSETRFDKCRAEDSTYRLKVSVVEPIYAPISLEIWTEKPRSYKQLTSAEIYDDGNGRCYHQGYKFSDTDIQIHRAMPCDTDISPVDDPFLMFHVTHQDKPPIACRISETPEAVDEK
;
A
#
# COMPACT_ATOMS: atom_id res chain seq x y z
N MET A 1 -3.18 5.67 33.48
CA MET A 1 -3.83 5.03 34.65
C MET A 1 -5.34 5.25 34.57
N LYS A 2 -6.09 4.22 34.16
CA LYS A 2 -7.49 3.88 34.54
C LYS A 2 -8.00 2.83 33.54
N ILE A 3 -7.98 1.57 33.96
CA ILE A 3 -8.51 0.43 33.22
C ILE A 3 -10.00 0.36 33.56
N VAL A 4 -10.86 0.41 32.55
CA VAL A 4 -12.30 0.16 32.72
C VAL A 4 -12.58 -1.24 32.18
N ILE A 5 -12.75 -2.19 33.10
CA ILE A 5 -13.08 -3.59 32.78
C ILE A 5 -14.60 -3.70 32.77
N LYS A 6 -15.21 -3.88 31.59
CA LYS A 6 -16.58 -4.38 31.47
C LYS A 6 -16.51 -5.86 31.14
N VAL A 7 -16.65 -6.69 32.16
CA VAL A 7 -16.75 -8.15 32.03
C VAL A 7 -18.16 -8.48 31.55
N LEU A 8 -18.29 -8.98 30.31
CA LEU A 8 -19.51 -9.63 29.86
C LEU A 8 -19.34 -11.15 30.08
N VAL A 9 -19.96 -11.67 31.14
CA VAL A 9 -19.96 -13.10 31.45
C VAL A 9 -21.07 -13.76 30.64
N ALA A 10 -20.74 -14.45 29.57
CA ALA A 10 -21.65 -15.40 28.92
C ALA A 10 -21.46 -16.78 29.58
N LEU A 11 -22.38 -17.11 30.48
CA LEU A 11 -22.46 -18.36 31.22
C LEU A 11 -22.95 -19.47 30.26
N VAL A 12 -22.12 -20.45 29.93
CA VAL A 12 -22.60 -21.74 29.41
C VAL A 12 -22.20 -22.82 30.40
N VAL A 13 -23.19 -23.23 31.20
CA VAL A 13 -23.12 -24.41 32.05
C VAL A 13 -23.25 -25.63 31.14
N LEU A 14 -22.34 -26.59 31.25
CA LEU A 14 -22.63 -28.03 31.44
C LEU A 14 -21.32 -28.86 31.46
N VAL A 15 -21.10 -29.49 32.62
CA VAL A 15 -20.54 -30.83 32.86
C VAL A 15 -19.07 -31.11 32.47
N ALA A 16 -18.26 -31.19 33.53
CA ALA A 16 -17.16 -32.13 33.76
C ALA A 16 -16.43 -32.70 32.52
N SER A 17 -15.32 -32.08 32.15
CA SER A 17 -14.08 -32.79 31.80
C SER A 17 -12.94 -31.80 31.72
N SER A 18 -11.80 -32.20 32.26
CA SER A 18 -10.53 -31.50 32.21
C SER A 18 -10.04 -31.40 30.77
N GLY A 19 -10.42 -30.32 30.08
CA GLY A 19 -9.92 -29.97 28.77
C GLY A 19 -9.74 -28.47 28.73
N GLY A 20 -8.50 -27.99 28.88
CA GLY A 20 -8.18 -26.59 28.72
C GLY A 20 -8.58 -26.15 27.31
N ILE A 21 -9.54 -25.24 27.21
CA ILE A 21 -9.88 -24.57 25.96
C ILE A 21 -8.77 -23.53 25.75
N TYR A 22 -7.84 -23.81 24.83
CA TYR A 22 -6.92 -22.79 24.33
C TYR A 22 -7.70 -21.89 23.37
N VAL A 23 -8.30 -20.84 23.92
CA VAL A 23 -8.83 -19.74 23.11
C VAL A 23 -7.62 -18.96 22.62
N TYR A 24 -7.24 -19.18 21.36
CA TYR A 24 -6.36 -18.26 20.64
C TYR A 24 -7.17 -16.97 20.41
N LEU A 25 -6.99 -16.00 21.29
CA LEU A 25 -7.40 -14.63 21.02
C LEU A 25 -6.46 -14.11 19.94
N GLU A 26 -6.92 -14.17 18.69
CA GLU A 26 -6.26 -13.53 17.57
C GLU A 26 -6.26 -12.03 17.86
N SER A 27 -5.10 -11.53 18.29
CA SER A 27 -4.92 -10.12 18.59
C SER A 27 -5.08 -9.33 17.30
N ASP A 28 -6.06 -8.41 17.25
CA ASP A 28 -6.14 -7.31 16.27
C ASP A 28 -5.01 -6.28 16.49
N ALA A 29 -3.80 -6.78 16.73
CA ALA A 29 -2.61 -5.94 16.74
C ALA A 29 -2.23 -5.66 15.30
N VAL A 30 -1.84 -4.41 15.03
CA VAL A 30 -1.21 -4.04 13.77
C VAL A 30 0.02 -4.93 13.60
N ASP A 31 0.08 -5.69 12.51
CA ASP A 31 1.20 -6.58 12.23
C ASP A 31 2.44 -5.74 11.86
N PRO A 32 3.49 -5.70 12.71
CA PRO A 32 4.68 -4.91 12.44
C PRO A 32 5.45 -5.40 11.20
N LEU A 33 5.25 -6.65 10.79
CA LEU A 33 5.88 -7.22 9.58
C LEU A 33 5.27 -6.66 8.30
N ARG A 34 4.05 -6.11 8.36
CA ARG A 34 3.43 -5.38 7.23
C ARG A 34 3.86 -3.91 7.19
N LEU A 35 4.50 -3.42 8.24
CA LEU A 35 4.74 -1.99 8.41
C LEU A 35 6.02 -1.47 7.77
N LEU A 36 7.04 -2.28 7.47
CA LEU A 36 8.34 -1.78 6.95
C LEU A 36 9.12 -2.79 6.09
N GLY A 37 8.46 -3.81 5.53
CA GLY A 37 9.08 -4.86 4.70
C GLY A 37 8.81 -4.71 3.19
N SER A 38 9.25 -5.69 2.38
CA SER A 38 8.81 -5.85 0.98
C SER A 38 7.27 -5.87 0.85
N SER A 39 6.60 -6.25 1.94
CA SER A 39 5.15 -6.21 2.19
C SER A 39 4.52 -4.82 2.20
N TYR A 40 5.33 -3.75 2.26
CA TYR A 40 4.85 -2.36 2.25
C TYR A 40 4.54 -1.84 0.85
N TRP A 41 5.08 -2.51 -0.16
CA TRP A 41 4.79 -2.34 -1.58
C TRP A 41 4.35 -3.70 -2.13
N GLY A 42 4.08 -3.84 -3.44
CA GLY A 42 3.89 -5.18 -4.01
C GLY A 42 5.14 -6.05 -3.81
N ASP A 43 4.98 -7.38 -3.70
CA ASP A 43 6.10 -8.31 -3.45
C ASP A 43 7.22 -8.24 -4.51
N PHE A 44 6.90 -7.72 -5.68
CA PHE A 44 7.82 -7.54 -6.80
C PHE A 44 8.45 -6.14 -6.83
N CYS A 45 8.22 -5.33 -5.79
CA CYS A 45 8.63 -3.95 -5.69
C CYS A 45 9.70 -3.72 -4.61
N SER A 46 10.58 -2.74 -4.86
CA SER A 46 11.69 -2.38 -4.00
C SER A 46 12.09 -0.92 -4.22
N LEU A 47 12.96 -0.39 -3.37
CA LEU A 47 13.48 0.97 -3.51
C LEU A 47 14.82 0.98 -4.25
N SER A 48 14.96 1.91 -5.18
CA SER A 48 16.24 2.23 -5.82
C SER A 48 17.22 2.83 -4.80
N PRO A 49 18.54 2.81 -5.08
CA PRO A 49 19.51 3.56 -4.29
C PRO A 49 19.24 5.07 -4.21
N THR A 50 18.44 5.60 -5.15
CA THR A 50 18.03 7.01 -5.21
C THR A 50 16.63 7.26 -4.65
N GLY A 51 15.95 6.23 -4.13
CA GLY A 51 14.65 6.33 -3.48
C GLY A 51 13.43 6.18 -4.39
N PHE A 52 13.62 5.87 -5.68
CA PHE A 52 12.49 5.58 -6.56
C PHE A 52 11.92 4.19 -6.26
N LEU A 53 10.60 4.09 -6.20
CA LEU A 53 9.93 2.80 -6.19
C LEU A 53 10.13 2.12 -7.54
N ILE A 54 10.57 0.86 -7.50
CA ILE A 54 10.86 0.05 -8.67
C ILE A 54 10.18 -1.28 -8.49
N CYS A 55 9.45 -1.73 -9.51
CA CYS A 55 8.90 -3.08 -9.55
C CYS A 55 9.48 -3.87 -10.71
N LYS A 56 9.41 -5.19 -10.59
CA LYS A 56 9.77 -6.11 -11.66
C LYS A 56 8.54 -6.89 -12.10
N ASN A 57 8.39 -7.10 -13.40
CA ASN A 57 7.39 -8.05 -13.88
C ASN A 57 7.90 -9.50 -13.74
N THR A 58 7.07 -10.46 -14.14
CA THR A 58 7.39 -11.90 -14.15
C THR A 58 8.58 -12.27 -15.04
N SER A 59 8.96 -11.38 -15.98
CA SER A 59 10.13 -11.52 -16.84
C SER A 59 11.37 -10.81 -16.27
N GLU A 60 11.37 -10.45 -14.99
CA GLU A 60 12.44 -9.69 -14.29
C GLU A 60 12.75 -8.32 -14.90
N THR A 61 11.88 -7.80 -15.78
CA THR A 61 12.06 -6.48 -16.38
C THR A 61 11.76 -5.41 -15.36
N ARG A 62 12.67 -4.46 -15.23
CA ARG A 62 12.63 -3.40 -14.22
C ARG A 62 11.82 -2.20 -14.71
N PHE A 63 10.87 -1.75 -13.89
CA PHE A 63 10.06 -0.57 -14.11
C PHE A 63 10.14 0.38 -12.91
N ASP A 64 10.30 1.67 -13.16
CA ASP A 64 10.28 2.72 -12.14
C ASP A 64 9.08 3.67 -12.29
N LYS A 65 8.14 3.29 -13.16
CA LYS A 65 6.89 4.00 -13.46
C LYS A 65 5.76 2.99 -13.59
N CYS A 66 4.55 3.41 -13.24
CA CYS A 66 3.33 2.62 -13.45
C CYS A 66 2.24 3.50 -14.06
N ARG A 67 1.22 2.88 -14.66
CA ARG A 67 0.11 3.57 -15.30
C ARG A 67 -1.20 3.28 -14.58
N ALA A 68 -1.98 4.33 -14.33
CA ALA A 68 -3.37 4.24 -13.91
C ALA A 68 -4.21 5.17 -14.79
N GLU A 69 -5.20 4.62 -15.47
CA GLU A 69 -5.99 5.32 -16.50
C GLU A 69 -5.07 5.99 -17.57
N ASP A 70 -5.24 7.30 -17.75
CA ASP A 70 -4.51 8.12 -18.73
C ASP A 70 -3.25 8.78 -18.14
N SER A 71 -2.92 8.46 -16.88
CA SER A 71 -1.79 9.03 -16.17
C SER A 71 -0.73 7.97 -15.89
N THR A 72 0.52 8.39 -15.98
CA THR A 72 1.67 7.61 -15.54
C THR A 72 2.28 8.27 -14.31
N TYR A 73 2.71 7.43 -13.37
CA TYR A 73 3.17 7.84 -12.05
C TYR A 73 4.56 7.31 -11.78
N ARG A 74 5.34 8.10 -11.04
CA ARG A 74 6.62 7.67 -10.46
C ARG A 74 6.79 8.26 -9.08
N LEU A 75 7.02 7.38 -8.12
CA LEU A 75 7.07 7.71 -6.70
C LEU A 75 8.50 7.66 -6.19
N LYS A 76 8.90 8.73 -5.49
CA LYS A 76 10.19 8.83 -4.83
C LYS A 76 10.01 9.00 -3.34
N VAL A 77 10.63 8.13 -2.56
CA VAL A 77 10.61 8.11 -1.11
C VAL A 77 12.03 8.28 -0.56
N SER A 78 12.15 8.58 0.74
CA SER A 78 13.46 8.63 1.39
C SER A 78 14.00 7.22 1.60
N VAL A 79 15.23 6.96 1.17
CA VAL A 79 15.93 5.68 1.41
C VAL A 79 16.38 5.57 2.86
N VAL A 80 16.77 6.70 3.46
CA VAL A 80 17.27 6.76 4.85
C VAL A 80 16.11 6.70 5.83
N GLU A 81 14.98 7.27 5.42
CA GLU A 81 13.86 7.59 6.30
C GLU A 81 12.52 7.27 5.59
N PRO A 82 12.29 6.00 5.17
CA PRO A 82 11.10 5.61 4.38
C PRO A 82 9.78 5.72 5.16
N ILE A 83 9.88 5.87 6.48
CA ILE A 83 8.76 6.12 7.39
C ILE A 83 8.20 7.53 7.30
N TYR A 84 8.85 8.45 6.57
CA TYR A 84 8.41 9.82 6.41
C TYR A 84 7.69 10.04 5.08
N ALA A 85 7.13 11.24 4.93
CA ALA A 85 6.49 11.68 3.70
C ALA A 85 7.38 11.43 2.48
N PRO A 86 6.78 11.12 1.32
CA PRO A 86 7.54 10.85 0.11
C PRO A 86 8.24 12.14 -0.34
N ILE A 87 9.39 11.99 -0.99
CA ILE A 87 10.14 13.13 -1.54
C ILE A 87 9.35 13.75 -2.69
N SER A 88 8.79 12.91 -3.57
CA SER A 88 7.95 13.40 -4.66
C SER A 88 7.08 12.33 -5.31
N LEU A 89 5.96 12.76 -5.88
CA LEU A 89 5.19 12.03 -6.86
C LEU A 89 5.22 12.78 -8.21
N GLU A 90 5.79 12.14 -9.22
CA GLU A 90 5.79 12.63 -10.61
C GLU A 90 4.60 12.04 -11.35
N ILE A 91 3.85 12.87 -12.07
CA ILE A 91 2.64 12.51 -12.81
C ILE A 91 2.72 13.09 -14.21
N TRP A 92 2.47 12.28 -15.23
CA TRP A 92 2.38 12.75 -16.61
C TRP A 92 1.23 12.10 -17.38
N THR A 93 0.66 12.86 -18.30
CA THR A 93 -0.39 12.42 -19.22
C THR A 93 0.09 12.64 -20.66
N GLU A 94 -0.34 11.78 -21.58
CA GLU A 94 0.01 11.93 -23.00
C GLU A 94 -1.01 12.80 -23.77
N LYS A 95 -2.29 12.77 -23.38
CA LYS A 95 -3.37 13.44 -24.11
C LYS A 95 -4.43 14.02 -23.14
N PRO A 96 -4.44 15.34 -22.88
CA PRO A 96 -3.44 16.33 -23.28
C PRO A 96 -2.10 16.06 -22.60
N ARG A 97 -0.99 16.50 -23.22
CA ARG A 97 0.34 16.32 -22.64
C ARG A 97 0.49 17.19 -21.40
N SER A 98 0.80 16.60 -20.26
CA SER A 98 1.06 17.35 -19.02
C SER A 98 2.12 16.66 -18.17
N TYR A 99 2.74 17.45 -17.29
CA TYR A 99 3.67 16.95 -16.27
C TYR A 99 3.44 17.74 -14.98
N LYS A 100 3.35 17.03 -13.85
CA LYS A 100 3.26 17.61 -12.52
C LYS A 100 4.17 16.84 -11.57
N GLN A 101 4.84 17.57 -10.69
CA GLN A 101 5.58 16.99 -9.57
C GLN A 101 4.98 17.52 -8.27
N LEU A 102 4.59 16.61 -7.39
CA LEU A 102 4.05 16.91 -6.07
C LEU A 102 5.11 16.57 -5.03
N THR A 103 5.46 17.51 -4.17
CA THR A 103 6.50 17.34 -3.13
C THR A 103 5.98 17.54 -1.72
N SER A 104 4.73 18.01 -1.57
CA SER A 104 4.06 18.11 -0.29
C SER A 104 3.09 16.94 -0.14
N ALA A 105 3.41 16.05 0.79
CA ALA A 105 2.53 14.98 1.18
C ALA A 105 2.59 14.75 2.68
N GLU A 106 1.48 14.29 3.21
CA GLU A 106 1.36 13.84 4.58
C GLU A 106 1.16 12.33 4.60
N ILE A 107 1.64 11.72 5.66
CA ILE A 107 1.32 10.32 5.94
C ILE A 107 -0.06 10.29 6.55
N TYR A 108 -0.90 9.37 6.08
CA TYR A 108 -2.13 9.03 6.77
C TYR A 108 -2.14 7.55 7.11
N ASP A 109 -2.79 7.26 8.22
CA ASP A 109 -3.05 5.93 8.73
C ASP A 109 -4.54 5.64 8.59
N ASP A 110 -4.88 4.46 8.07
CA ASP A 110 -6.28 4.04 7.96
C ASP A 110 -6.44 2.55 8.26
N GLY A 111 -7.64 2.16 8.69
CA GLY A 111 -7.96 0.81 9.12
C GLY A 111 -7.44 0.44 10.51
N ASN A 112 -7.67 -0.82 10.89
CA ASN A 112 -7.39 -1.37 12.21
C ASN A 112 -6.96 -2.84 12.12
N GLY A 113 -6.20 -3.30 13.13
CA GLY A 113 -5.71 -4.68 13.21
C GLY A 113 -4.97 -5.13 11.95
N ARG A 114 -5.44 -6.22 11.33
CA ARG A 114 -4.87 -6.79 10.09
C ARG A 114 -5.15 -5.95 8.83
N CYS A 115 -6.10 -5.03 8.91
CA CYS A 115 -6.56 -4.19 7.81
C CYS A 115 -6.01 -2.77 7.89
N TYR A 116 -5.16 -2.51 8.89
CA TYR A 116 -4.39 -1.29 8.96
C TYR A 116 -3.50 -1.15 7.73
N HIS A 117 -3.52 0.02 7.13
CA HIS A 117 -2.63 0.42 6.04
C HIS A 117 -2.24 1.88 6.20
N GLN A 118 -1.13 2.24 5.55
CA GLN A 118 -0.61 3.60 5.56
C GLN A 118 -0.43 4.09 4.14
N GLY A 119 -0.71 5.36 3.90
CA GLY A 119 -0.59 5.96 2.59
C GLY A 119 0.06 7.33 2.61
N TYR A 120 0.10 7.93 1.42
CA TYR A 120 0.51 9.30 1.23
C TYR A 120 -0.66 10.11 0.72
N LYS A 121 -0.94 11.25 1.35
CA LYS A 121 -1.93 12.22 0.88
C LYS A 121 -1.23 13.48 0.39
N PHE A 122 -1.39 13.78 -0.90
CA PHE A 122 -0.86 14.98 -1.54
C PHE A 122 -1.92 16.07 -1.54
N SER A 123 -1.86 16.92 -0.51
CA SER A 123 -2.88 17.95 -0.18
C SER A 123 -3.18 18.94 -1.31
N ASP A 124 -2.23 19.17 -2.22
CA ASP A 124 -2.38 20.11 -3.34
C ASP A 124 -3.31 19.60 -4.45
N THR A 125 -3.72 18.34 -4.41
CA THR A 125 -4.43 17.68 -5.53
C THR A 125 -5.50 16.67 -5.12
N ASP A 126 -5.73 16.47 -3.82
CA ASP A 126 -6.56 15.37 -3.31
C ASP A 126 -6.16 14.00 -3.89
N ILE A 127 -4.85 13.80 -4.12
CA ILE A 127 -4.31 12.52 -4.58
C ILE A 127 -3.84 11.73 -3.37
N GLN A 128 -4.25 10.47 -3.31
CA GLN A 128 -3.79 9.53 -2.31
C GLN A 128 -3.10 8.35 -2.97
N ILE A 129 -1.91 8.00 -2.46
CA ILE A 129 -1.21 6.78 -2.82
C ILE A 129 -1.37 5.81 -1.67
N HIS A 130 -2.03 4.68 -1.95
CA HIS A 130 -2.24 3.61 -0.99
C HIS A 130 -1.11 2.60 -1.17
N ARG A 131 -0.34 2.40 -0.11
CA ARG A 131 0.83 1.50 -0.13
C ARG A 131 0.42 0.04 0.05
N ALA A 132 -0.67 -0.18 0.79
CA ALA A 132 -1.39 -1.45 0.89
C ALA A 132 -2.90 -1.16 0.94
N MET A 133 -3.73 -2.12 0.53
CA MET A 133 -5.19 -1.99 0.54
C MET A 133 -5.80 -2.58 1.82
N PRO A 134 -6.85 -1.94 2.40
CA PRO A 134 -7.57 -2.50 3.53
C PRO A 134 -8.31 -3.79 3.13
N CYS A 135 -8.62 -4.64 4.11
CA CYS A 135 -9.29 -5.92 3.86
C CYS A 135 -10.69 -5.78 3.26
N ASP A 136 -11.35 -4.63 3.44
CA ASP A 136 -12.75 -4.41 3.07
C ASP A 136 -12.92 -3.82 1.67
N THR A 137 -11.84 -3.67 0.91
CA THR A 137 -11.92 -3.28 -0.50
C THR A 137 -11.96 -4.51 -1.40
N ASP A 138 -13.05 -4.66 -2.17
CA ASP A 138 -13.30 -5.69 -3.20
C ASP A 138 -12.33 -5.60 -4.40
N ILE A 139 -11.01 -5.61 -4.14
CA ILE A 139 -9.98 -5.58 -5.18
C ILE A 139 -9.07 -6.79 -5.00
N SER A 140 -8.88 -7.52 -6.09
CA SER A 140 -8.13 -8.78 -6.18
C SER A 140 -6.80 -8.78 -5.40
N PRO A 141 -6.40 -9.95 -4.87
CA PRO A 141 -5.36 -10.08 -3.87
C PRO A 141 -3.98 -9.63 -4.36
N VAL A 142 -3.14 -9.37 -3.37
CA VAL A 142 -1.73 -8.94 -3.32
C VAL A 142 -0.77 -9.65 -4.30
N ASP A 143 -1.20 -10.69 -4.99
CA ASP A 143 -0.43 -11.49 -5.97
C ASP A 143 -0.47 -10.92 -7.40
N ASP A 144 -0.69 -9.61 -7.58
CA ASP A 144 -0.57 -8.97 -8.89
C ASP A 144 0.89 -8.52 -9.10
N PRO A 145 1.73 -9.28 -9.85
CA PRO A 145 3.13 -8.91 -10.08
C PRO A 145 3.29 -7.63 -10.89
N PHE A 146 2.19 -7.12 -11.45
CA PHE A 146 2.18 -5.88 -12.20
C PHE A 146 1.72 -4.70 -11.34
N LEU A 147 1.22 -4.91 -10.13
CA LEU A 147 0.78 -3.83 -9.23
C LEU A 147 1.98 -3.14 -8.57
N MET A 148 2.03 -1.81 -8.67
CA MET A 148 3.02 -0.99 -7.96
C MET A 148 2.42 -0.33 -6.70
N PHE A 149 1.26 0.31 -6.84
CA PHE A 149 0.45 0.87 -5.74
C PHE A 149 -0.95 1.20 -6.25
N HIS A 150 -1.88 1.57 -5.35
CA HIS A 150 -3.16 2.15 -5.75
C HIS A 150 -3.14 3.67 -5.65
N VAL A 151 -3.83 4.33 -6.57
CA VAL A 151 -4.01 5.77 -6.61
C VAL A 151 -5.48 6.10 -6.46
N THR A 152 -5.82 6.98 -5.54
CA THR A 152 -7.14 7.60 -5.47
C THR A 152 -7.03 9.07 -5.85
N HIS A 153 -7.94 9.52 -6.70
CA HIS A 153 -8.13 10.93 -7.03
C HIS A 153 -9.44 11.40 -6.42
N GLN A 154 -9.40 12.38 -5.52
CA GLN A 154 -10.60 12.94 -4.90
C GLN A 154 -11.44 11.84 -4.21
N ASP A 155 -12.76 11.87 -4.34
CA ASP A 155 -13.70 10.89 -3.79
C ASP A 155 -13.96 9.69 -4.74
N LYS A 156 -13.04 9.41 -5.67
CA LYS A 156 -13.14 8.25 -6.57
C LYS A 156 -12.67 6.97 -5.86
N PRO A 157 -13.13 5.79 -6.32
CA PRO A 157 -12.55 4.53 -5.86
C PRO A 157 -11.05 4.46 -6.18
N PRO A 158 -10.25 3.74 -5.37
CA PRO A 158 -8.84 3.47 -5.67
C PRO A 158 -8.66 2.75 -7.01
N ILE A 159 -7.66 3.15 -7.77
CA ILE A 159 -7.29 2.57 -9.07
C ILE A 159 -5.90 1.96 -8.97
N ALA A 160 -5.74 0.73 -9.46
CA ALA A 160 -4.45 0.06 -9.51
C ALA A 160 -3.50 0.75 -10.52
N CYS A 161 -2.32 1.15 -10.05
CA CYS A 161 -1.23 1.62 -10.89
C CYS A 161 -0.34 0.44 -11.27
N ARG A 162 -0.35 0.07 -12.55
CA ARG A 162 0.32 -1.14 -13.04
C ARG A 162 1.53 -0.86 -13.90
N ILE A 163 2.55 -1.69 -13.79
CA ILE A 163 3.68 -1.76 -14.72
C ILE A 163 3.27 -2.52 -15.99
N SER A 164 4.05 -2.38 -17.06
CA SER A 164 3.78 -3.10 -18.31
C SER A 164 4.02 -4.60 -18.15
N GLU A 165 3.14 -5.41 -18.75
CA GLU A 165 3.33 -6.85 -18.83
C GLU A 165 4.51 -7.20 -19.75
N THR A 166 4.65 -6.45 -20.84
CA THR A 166 5.74 -6.62 -21.81
C THR A 166 6.93 -5.73 -21.46
N PRO A 167 8.17 -6.19 -21.68
CA PRO A 167 9.34 -5.32 -21.64
C PRO A 167 9.11 -4.16 -22.62
N GLU A 168 9.35 -2.92 -22.19
CA GLU A 168 9.43 -1.82 -23.15
C GLU A 168 10.54 -2.17 -24.13
N ALA A 169 10.20 -2.23 -25.43
CA ALA A 169 11.20 -2.37 -26.47
C ALA A 169 12.24 -1.27 -26.25
N VAL A 170 13.49 -1.66 -26.01
CA VAL A 170 14.60 -0.73 -25.97
C VAL A 170 14.60 -0.06 -27.33
N ASP A 171 14.32 1.24 -27.39
CA ASP A 171 14.55 2.04 -28.58
C ASP A 171 16.03 1.88 -28.93
N GLU A 172 16.32 0.99 -29.89
CA GLU A 172 17.61 0.96 -30.57
C GLU A 172 17.71 2.27 -31.34
N LYS A 173 18.48 3.20 -30.76
CA LYS A 173 18.83 4.46 -31.39
C LYS A 173 20.25 4.38 -31.94
#